data_AF-A0A537AEX2-F1
#
_entry.id   AF-A0A537AEX2-F1
#
_cell.length_a   1.000
_cell.length_b   1.000
_cell.length_c   1.000
_cell.angle_alpha   90.00
_cell.angle_beta   90.00
_cell.angle_gamma   90.00
#
_symmetry.space_group_name_H-M   'P 1'
#
loop_
_entity.id
_entity.type
_entity.pdbx_description
1 polymer ?
#
loop_
_entity_poly.entity_id
_entity_poly.type
_entity_poly.pdbx_seq_one_letter_code
_entity_poly.pdbx_strand_id
1 'polypeptide(L)'
;MGMEGTDAPRIPDRLNVALVFGVQSAAIGLIWCAARVEGVAVLALGIAFSFLLLTNYALLHEAAHDHLHSSRVGNALLGALAGSLFPASMSMVRVTHAIHHCYNRTDEEIFDLYHPRDNMLRKYVQWYTPLLGFFWLLVPLGSVLFGVFPGLLRTRLARISTTTKFMHEYFDALAVRRVRLELVFICVYWTAIWHLLALDWGTLAVFYGCVAFNWSTRQYVSHAYTARDVVNGALNPGCRGLRCPQRVGGAPRRWTTRASTSACGERACSRFQSPRPRRCRGSSDRRAALRQVCRRTDAGG
;
A
#
# COMPACT_ATOMS: atom_id res chain seq x y z
N MET A 1 30.75 -1.18 -29.81
CA MET A 1 29.62 -0.29 -29.46
C MET A 1 29.19 -0.68 -28.06
N GLY A 2 29.69 0.05 -27.06
CA GLY A 2 29.52 -0.30 -25.65
C GLY A 2 28.06 -0.13 -25.23
N MET A 3 27.53 -1.12 -24.52
CA MET A 3 26.28 -0.94 -23.78
C MET A 3 26.59 -0.02 -22.60
N GLU A 4 26.22 1.26 -22.70
CA GLU A 4 26.13 2.14 -21.55
C GLU A 4 25.25 1.47 -20.50
N GLY A 5 25.87 1.07 -19.38
CA GLY A 5 25.15 0.64 -18.20
C GLY A 5 24.31 1.81 -17.72
N THR A 6 22.99 1.67 -17.82
CA THR A 6 22.08 2.61 -17.17
C THR A 6 22.25 2.43 -15.67
N ASP A 7 23.08 3.26 -15.04
CA ASP A 7 23.18 3.33 -13.59
C ASP A 7 21.78 3.60 -13.05
N ALA A 8 21.20 2.61 -12.38
CA ALA A 8 19.94 2.80 -11.68
C ALA A 8 20.12 3.96 -10.69
N PRO A 9 19.15 4.90 -10.60
CA PRO A 9 19.25 6.02 -9.68
C PRO A 9 19.52 5.53 -8.26
N ARG A 10 20.57 6.05 -7.63
CA ARG A 10 20.90 5.69 -6.24
C ARG A 10 19.88 6.28 -5.29
N ILE A 11 19.45 5.50 -4.29
CA ILE A 11 18.56 5.97 -3.22
C ILE A 11 19.29 7.05 -2.42
N PRO A 12 18.71 8.26 -2.24
CA PRO A 12 19.36 9.36 -1.54
C PRO A 12 19.18 9.23 -0.01
N ASP A 13 19.86 8.25 0.60
CA ASP A 13 19.67 7.86 2.01
C ASP A 13 19.71 9.05 3.00
N ARG A 14 20.71 9.93 2.89
CA ARG A 14 20.86 11.08 3.80
C ARG A 14 19.67 12.04 3.74
N LEU A 15 19.18 12.31 2.53
CA LEU A 15 18.03 13.16 2.32
C LEU A 15 16.77 12.49 2.89
N ASN A 16 16.56 11.22 2.60
CA ASN A 16 15.39 10.48 3.08
C ASN A 16 15.35 10.40 4.61
N VAL A 17 16.49 10.16 5.26
CA VAL A 17 16.63 10.22 6.72
C VAL A 17 16.27 11.61 7.24
N ALA A 18 16.84 12.68 6.65
CA ALA A 18 16.54 14.05 7.05
C ALA A 18 15.05 14.39 6.88
N LEU A 19 14.42 13.92 5.79
CA LEU A 19 12.99 14.11 5.54
C LEU A 19 12.14 13.41 6.58
N VAL A 20 12.43 12.14 6.91
CA VAL A 20 11.68 11.40 7.93
C VAL A 20 11.76 12.13 9.28
N PHE A 21 12.97 12.43 9.77
CA PHE A 21 13.12 13.12 11.06
C PHE A 21 12.58 14.56 11.04
N GLY A 22 12.71 15.27 9.92
CA GLY A 22 12.13 16.59 9.75
C GLY A 22 10.61 16.58 9.82
N VAL A 23 9.96 15.62 9.14
CA VAL A 23 8.51 15.41 9.20
C VAL A 23 8.05 15.01 10.59
N GLN A 24 8.74 14.07 11.26
CA GLN A 24 8.43 13.72 12.65
C GLN A 24 8.49 14.94 13.57
N SER A 25 9.57 15.72 13.48
CA SER A 25 9.80 16.89 14.33
C SER A 25 8.79 18.00 14.07
N ALA A 26 8.48 18.28 12.80
CA ALA A 26 7.47 19.27 12.43
C ALA A 26 6.06 18.83 12.88
N ALA A 27 5.73 17.55 12.76
CA ALA A 27 4.44 17.01 13.21
C ALA A 27 4.28 17.14 14.73
N ILE A 28 5.29 16.74 15.49
CA ILE A 28 5.34 16.92 16.95
C ILE A 28 5.27 18.40 17.31
N GLY A 29 5.98 19.28 16.59
CA GLY A 29 5.94 20.73 16.79
C GLY A 29 4.55 21.33 16.58
N LEU A 30 3.83 20.91 15.53
CA LEU A 30 2.45 21.35 15.28
C LEU A 30 1.50 20.90 16.39
N ILE A 31 1.64 19.66 16.86
CA ILE A 31 0.86 19.13 17.98
C ILE A 31 1.17 19.89 19.28
N TRP A 32 2.46 20.17 19.55
CA TRP A 32 2.90 20.96 20.70
C TRP A 32 2.36 22.40 20.66
N CYS A 33 2.33 23.03 19.49
CA CYS A 33 1.69 24.34 19.30
C CYS A 33 0.18 24.26 19.55
N ALA A 34 -0.48 23.21 19.06
CA ALA A 34 -1.92 23.04 19.24
C ALA A 34 -2.31 22.88 20.71
N ALA A 35 -1.47 22.24 21.53
CA ALA A 35 -1.66 22.15 22.98
C ALA A 35 -1.62 23.51 23.72
N ARG A 36 -1.35 24.63 23.03
CA ARG A 36 -1.26 25.99 23.59
C ARG A 36 -2.26 26.98 22.97
N VAL A 37 -3.09 26.52 22.05
CA VAL A 37 -4.08 27.36 21.37
C VAL A 37 -5.45 26.69 21.42
N GLU A 38 -6.49 27.47 21.19
CA GLU A 38 -7.87 26.98 21.24
C GLU A 38 -8.66 27.41 20.01
N GLY A 39 -9.86 26.83 19.84
CA GLY A 39 -10.81 27.22 18.80
C GLY A 39 -10.27 27.04 17.38
N VAL A 40 -10.46 28.08 16.54
CA VAL A 40 -10.14 28.03 15.10
C VAL A 40 -8.64 27.83 14.83
N ALA A 41 -7.76 28.25 15.75
CA ALA A 41 -6.33 28.06 15.60
C ALA A 41 -5.93 26.56 15.59
N VAL A 42 -6.61 25.73 16.39
CA VAL A 42 -6.40 24.27 16.40
C VAL A 42 -6.74 23.67 15.04
N LEU A 43 -7.85 24.12 14.42
CA LEU A 43 -8.24 23.67 13.10
C LEU A 43 -7.21 24.07 12.03
N ALA A 44 -6.70 25.30 12.07
CA ALA A 44 -5.67 25.75 11.13
C ALA A 44 -4.39 24.91 11.24
N LEU A 45 -3.95 24.61 12.46
CA LEU A 45 -2.81 23.72 12.71
C LEU A 45 -3.10 22.28 12.28
N GLY A 46 -4.32 21.78 12.48
CA GLY A 46 -4.76 20.47 12.02
C GLY A 46 -4.76 20.34 10.50
N ILE A 47 -5.14 21.40 9.77
CA ILE A 47 -5.03 21.46 8.32
C ILE A 47 -3.56 21.40 7.89
N ALA A 48 -2.68 22.22 8.49
CA ALA A 48 -1.25 22.20 8.18
C ALA A 48 -0.63 20.82 8.46
N PHE A 49 -0.99 20.21 9.60
CA PHE A 49 -0.61 18.85 9.97
C PHE A 49 -1.09 17.83 8.92
N SER A 50 -2.32 17.95 8.44
CA SER A 50 -2.84 17.03 7.41
C SER A 50 -2.01 17.03 6.13
N PHE A 51 -1.54 18.19 5.66
CA PHE A 51 -0.69 18.29 4.48
C PHE A 51 0.72 17.74 4.73
N LEU A 52 1.29 18.00 5.91
CA LEU A 52 2.55 17.39 6.33
C LEU A 52 2.47 15.86 6.34
N LEU A 53 1.34 15.31 6.80
CA LEU A 53 1.09 13.87 6.85
C LEU A 53 0.95 13.22 5.46
N LEU A 54 0.67 14.00 4.41
CA LEU A 54 0.75 13.49 3.03
C LEU A 54 2.20 13.18 2.66
N THR A 55 3.15 14.03 3.07
CA THR A 55 4.58 13.76 2.90
C THR A 55 5.02 12.57 3.75
N ASN A 56 4.54 12.47 5.00
CA ASN A 56 4.79 11.29 5.83
C ASN A 56 4.31 9.99 5.15
N TYR A 57 3.09 10.01 4.59
CA TYR A 57 2.54 8.87 3.88
C TYR A 57 3.36 8.54 2.63
N ALA A 58 3.86 9.53 1.89
CA ALA A 58 4.76 9.30 0.77
C ALA A 58 6.06 8.59 1.21
N LEU A 59 6.66 8.99 2.33
CA LEU A 59 7.85 8.31 2.89
C LEU A 59 7.53 6.87 3.31
N LEU A 60 6.38 6.65 3.97
CA LEU A 60 5.90 5.31 4.33
C LEU A 60 5.67 4.44 3.08
N HIS A 61 5.13 5.04 2.01
CA HIS A 61 4.91 4.39 0.72
C HIS A 61 6.24 4.00 0.05
N GLU A 62 7.23 4.88 0.02
CA GLU A 62 8.57 4.54 -0.46
C GLU A 62 9.22 3.43 0.38
N ALA A 63 8.98 3.41 1.70
CA ALA A 63 9.46 2.33 2.56
C ALA A 63 8.76 0.99 2.25
N ALA A 64 7.48 1.01 1.89
CA ALA A 64 6.73 -0.17 1.46
C ALA A 64 7.28 -0.75 0.15
N HIS A 65 7.87 0.08 -0.72
CA HIS A 65 8.54 -0.33 -1.95
C HIS A 65 10.03 -0.63 -1.80
N ASP A 66 10.58 -0.58 -0.57
CA ASP A 66 12.02 -0.72 -0.31
C ASP A 66 12.89 0.35 -1.02
N HIS A 67 12.35 1.55 -1.21
CA HIS A 67 13.02 2.70 -1.85
C HIS A 67 13.35 3.84 -0.88
N LEU A 68 12.97 3.76 0.40
CA LEU A 68 13.26 4.82 1.37
C LEU A 68 14.72 4.82 1.82
N HIS A 69 15.38 3.67 1.88
CA HIS A 69 16.78 3.56 2.29
C HIS A 69 17.46 2.34 1.66
N SER A 70 18.73 2.47 1.28
CA SER A 70 19.51 1.41 0.63
C SER A 70 19.67 0.14 1.48
N SER A 71 19.94 0.29 2.78
CA SER A 71 19.91 -0.80 3.75
C SER A 71 18.48 -1.21 4.09
N ARG A 72 18.19 -2.52 3.99
CA ARG A 72 16.89 -3.12 4.36
C ARG A 72 16.50 -2.83 5.81
N VAL A 73 17.46 -2.85 6.73
CA VAL A 73 17.20 -2.56 8.15
C VAL A 73 16.86 -1.09 8.32
N GLY A 74 17.61 -0.19 7.67
CA GLY A 74 17.31 1.24 7.66
C GLY A 74 15.92 1.53 7.10
N ASN A 75 15.55 0.90 5.98
CA ASN A 75 14.25 1.05 5.36
C ASN A 75 13.11 0.56 6.28
N ALA A 76 13.31 -0.58 6.95
CA ALA A 76 12.36 -1.11 7.91
C ALA A 76 12.15 -0.18 9.11
N LEU A 77 13.24 0.32 9.70
CA LEU A 77 13.18 1.21 10.87
C LEU A 77 12.57 2.58 10.54
N LEU A 78 13.01 3.21 9.45
CA LEU A 78 12.46 4.50 9.00
C LEU A 78 11.00 4.35 8.56
N GLY A 79 10.65 3.25 7.91
CA GLY A 79 9.28 2.95 7.55
C GLY A 79 8.38 2.72 8.78
N ALA A 80 8.87 2.01 9.80
CA ALA A 80 8.14 1.86 11.07
C ALA A 80 7.96 3.20 11.81
N LEU A 81 8.97 4.08 11.76
CA LEU A 81 8.90 5.43 12.31
C LEU A 81 7.88 6.30 11.56
N ALA A 82 7.88 6.30 10.22
CA ALA A 82 6.85 6.99 9.45
C ALA A 82 5.45 6.39 9.70
N GLY A 83 5.38 5.07 9.88
CA GLY A 83 4.16 4.35 10.23
C GLY A 83 3.56 4.79 11.57
N SER A 84 4.37 5.26 12.52
CA SER A 84 3.86 5.72 13.82
C SER A 84 3.03 6.99 13.73
N LEU A 85 3.36 7.92 12.84
CA LEU A 85 2.51 9.09 12.57
C LEU A 85 1.26 8.75 11.74
N PHE A 86 1.29 7.68 10.94
CA PHE A 86 0.13 7.17 10.18
C PHE A 86 -0.70 6.10 10.95
N PRO A 87 -0.57 6.08 12.28
CA PRO A 87 -0.74 4.92 13.19
C PRO A 87 -0.92 3.52 12.57
N ALA A 88 -0.06 3.13 11.62
CA ALA A 88 -0.18 1.85 10.91
C ALA A 88 1.14 1.07 10.95
N SER A 89 1.02 -0.26 11.01
CA SER A 89 2.18 -1.15 10.86
C SER A 89 2.72 -1.02 9.43
N MET A 90 4.02 -0.72 9.30
CA MET A 90 4.69 -0.66 8.00
C MET A 90 4.66 -2.02 7.29
N SER A 91 4.87 -3.11 8.04
CA SER A 91 4.77 -4.47 7.51
C SER A 91 3.37 -4.76 6.97
N MET A 92 2.33 -4.29 7.68
CA MET A 92 0.94 -4.39 7.21
C MET A 92 0.72 -3.61 5.93
N VAL A 93 1.07 -2.32 5.94
CA VAL A 93 0.94 -1.40 4.81
C VAL A 93 1.63 -1.98 3.58
N ARG A 94 2.87 -2.46 3.71
CA ARG A 94 3.64 -3.09 2.63
C ARG A 94 2.86 -4.19 1.92
N VAL A 95 2.29 -5.14 2.68
CA VAL A 95 1.57 -6.27 2.09
C VAL A 95 0.26 -5.82 1.46
N THR A 96 -0.53 -5.03 2.17
CA THR A 96 -1.83 -4.55 1.63
C THR A 96 -1.64 -3.70 0.39
N HIS A 97 -0.57 -2.91 0.36
CA HIS A 97 -0.19 -2.06 -0.76
C HIS A 97 0.31 -2.85 -1.97
N ALA A 98 1.13 -3.88 -1.74
CA ALA A 98 1.53 -4.79 -2.82
C ALA A 98 0.33 -5.51 -3.44
N ILE A 99 -0.62 -5.96 -2.61
CA ILE A 99 -1.86 -6.57 -3.09
C ILE A 99 -2.67 -5.55 -3.89
N HIS A 100 -2.81 -4.31 -3.38
CA HIS A 100 -3.46 -3.22 -4.12
C HIS A 100 -2.84 -3.04 -5.50
N HIS A 101 -1.50 -2.92 -5.62
CA HIS A 101 -0.86 -2.81 -6.93
C HIS A 101 -1.08 -4.02 -7.85
N CYS A 102 -1.17 -5.23 -7.30
CA CYS A 102 -1.37 -6.44 -8.09
C CYS A 102 -2.80 -6.57 -8.63
N TYR A 103 -3.80 -6.07 -7.91
CA TYR A 103 -5.21 -6.17 -8.25
C TYR A 103 -5.84 -4.83 -8.64
N ASN A 104 -5.06 -3.75 -8.69
CA ASN A 104 -5.55 -2.43 -9.01
C ASN A 104 -6.33 -2.46 -10.33
N ARG A 105 -7.52 -1.83 -10.34
CA ARG A 105 -8.43 -1.77 -11.50
C ARG A 105 -8.90 -3.13 -12.07
N THR A 106 -8.66 -4.25 -11.39
CA THR A 106 -9.30 -5.54 -11.68
C THR A 106 -10.74 -5.58 -11.15
N ASP A 107 -11.57 -6.53 -11.59
CA ASP A 107 -12.96 -6.63 -11.10
C ASP A 107 -13.00 -6.90 -9.59
N GLU A 108 -11.91 -7.46 -9.05
CA GLU A 108 -11.73 -7.77 -7.64
C GLU A 108 -11.45 -6.54 -6.77
N GLU A 109 -10.94 -5.43 -7.32
CA GLU A 109 -10.59 -4.22 -6.56
C GLU A 109 -11.22 -2.94 -7.12
N ILE A 110 -12.06 -3.03 -8.14
CA ILE A 110 -12.69 -1.86 -8.75
C ILE A 110 -13.90 -1.40 -7.94
N PHE A 111 -13.72 -0.29 -7.21
CA PHE A 111 -14.80 0.33 -6.43
C PHE A 111 -15.21 1.70 -6.95
N ASP A 112 -14.38 2.31 -7.79
CA ASP A 112 -14.57 3.64 -8.37
C ASP A 112 -15.38 3.63 -9.68
N LEU A 113 -15.68 2.45 -10.22
CA LEU A 113 -16.59 2.27 -11.36
C LEU A 113 -17.87 1.54 -10.94
N TYR A 114 -18.91 1.71 -11.76
CA TYR A 114 -20.18 1.00 -11.64
C TYR A 114 -20.50 0.24 -12.94
N HIS A 115 -21.18 -0.90 -12.78
CA HIS A 115 -21.71 -1.73 -13.86
C HIS A 115 -23.24 -1.61 -13.94
N PRO A 116 -23.86 -1.96 -15.09
CA PRO A 116 -25.32 -1.82 -15.27
C PRO A 116 -26.20 -2.55 -14.26
N ARG A 117 -25.65 -3.55 -13.54
CA ARG A 117 -26.38 -4.35 -12.53
C ARG A 117 -26.00 -4.01 -11.10
N ASP A 118 -25.16 -2.99 -10.89
CA ASP A 118 -24.74 -2.62 -9.55
C ASP A 118 -25.86 -1.92 -8.79
N ASN A 119 -25.90 -2.14 -7.48
CA ASN A 119 -26.76 -1.38 -6.59
C ASN A 119 -26.16 0.01 -6.38
N MET A 120 -26.84 1.05 -6.89
CA MET A 120 -26.33 2.42 -6.84
C MET A 120 -26.19 2.97 -5.43
N LEU A 121 -27.10 2.64 -4.50
CA LEU A 121 -26.96 3.05 -3.10
C LEU A 121 -25.68 2.49 -2.49
N ARG A 122 -25.41 1.19 -2.71
CA ARG A 122 -24.17 0.57 -2.25
C ARG A 122 -22.93 1.25 -2.87
N LYS A 123 -22.99 1.61 -4.15
CA LYS A 123 -21.89 2.33 -4.82
C LYS A 123 -21.67 3.73 -4.25
N TYR A 124 -22.74 4.47 -3.96
CA TYR A 124 -22.64 5.76 -3.29
C TYR A 124 -21.99 5.63 -1.92
N VAL A 125 -22.45 4.68 -1.09
CA VAL A 125 -21.84 4.43 0.21
C VAL A 125 -20.37 4.04 0.05
N GLN A 126 -20.06 3.14 -0.86
CA GLN A 126 -18.68 2.67 -1.11
C GLN A 126 -17.76 3.78 -1.63
N TRP A 127 -18.27 4.74 -2.40
CA TRP A 127 -17.51 5.85 -2.95
C TRP A 127 -17.31 6.98 -1.94
N TYR A 128 -18.38 7.40 -1.26
CA TYR A 128 -18.32 8.53 -0.33
C TYR A 128 -17.72 8.16 1.02
N THR A 129 -17.80 6.89 1.46
CA THR A 129 -17.20 6.47 2.74
C THR A 129 -15.68 6.71 2.77
N PRO A 130 -14.90 6.29 1.76
CA PRO A 130 -13.50 6.67 1.67
C PRO A 130 -13.30 8.19 1.56
N LEU A 131 -14.05 8.90 0.70
CA LEU A 131 -13.87 10.35 0.52
C LEU A 131 -14.10 11.16 1.81
N LEU A 132 -14.97 10.70 2.70
CA LEU A 132 -15.22 11.32 4.00
C LEU A 132 -14.18 10.97 5.07
N GLY A 133 -13.16 10.18 4.73
CA GLY A 133 -12.05 9.85 5.62
C GLY A 133 -12.19 8.53 6.37
N PHE A 134 -13.32 7.81 6.26
CA PHE A 134 -13.52 6.57 7.01
C PHE A 134 -12.55 5.46 6.60
N PHE A 135 -12.05 5.47 5.36
CA PHE A 135 -11.05 4.50 4.94
C PHE A 135 -9.75 4.63 5.73
N TRP A 136 -9.36 5.86 6.09
CA TRP A 136 -8.19 6.09 6.94
C TRP A 136 -8.31 5.36 8.27
N LEU A 137 -9.49 5.36 8.92
CA LEU A 137 -9.74 4.65 10.19
C LEU A 137 -9.59 3.13 10.08
N LEU A 138 -9.86 2.56 8.91
CA LEU A 138 -9.76 1.12 8.69
C LEU A 138 -8.31 0.63 8.65
N VAL A 139 -7.34 1.48 8.32
CA VAL A 139 -5.92 1.10 8.25
C VAL A 139 -5.29 0.84 9.63
N PRO A 140 -5.36 1.75 10.63
CA PRO A 140 -4.86 1.49 11.97
C PRO A 140 -5.67 0.37 12.63
N LEU A 141 -7.00 0.36 12.46
CA LEU A 141 -7.85 -0.71 12.98
C LEU A 141 -7.48 -2.08 12.40
N GLY A 142 -7.25 -2.16 11.09
CA GLY A 142 -6.81 -3.38 10.41
C GLY A 142 -5.45 -3.86 10.90
N SER A 143 -4.52 -2.94 11.16
CA SER A 143 -3.21 -3.25 11.75
C SER A 143 -3.37 -3.86 13.14
N VAL A 144 -4.16 -3.25 14.03
CA VAL A 144 -4.43 -3.75 15.38
C VAL A 144 -5.15 -5.10 15.35
N LEU A 145 -6.24 -5.21 14.60
CA LEU A 145 -7.02 -6.44 14.51
C LEU A 145 -6.16 -7.61 14.00
N PHE A 146 -5.31 -7.38 13.01
CA PHE A 146 -4.41 -8.42 12.53
C PHE A 146 -3.31 -8.76 13.53
N GLY A 147 -2.71 -7.76 14.18
CA GLY A 147 -1.66 -7.99 15.17
C GLY A 147 -2.17 -8.81 16.36
N VAL A 148 -3.38 -8.50 16.86
CA VAL A 148 -3.99 -9.20 18.00
C VAL A 148 -4.60 -10.53 17.56
N PHE A 149 -5.37 -10.53 16.48
CA PHE A 149 -6.15 -11.67 15.99
C PHE A 149 -5.76 -12.07 14.56
N PRO A 150 -4.54 -12.58 14.31
CA PRO A 150 -4.10 -12.95 12.95
C PRO A 150 -4.95 -14.09 12.35
N GLY A 151 -5.59 -14.89 13.20
CA GLY A 151 -6.54 -15.93 12.79
C GLY A 151 -7.83 -15.37 12.15
N LEU A 152 -8.15 -14.10 12.36
CA LEU A 152 -9.33 -13.45 11.80
C LEU A 152 -9.30 -13.48 10.26
N LEU A 153 -8.11 -13.35 9.64
CA LEU A 153 -7.93 -13.47 8.18
C LEU A 153 -8.38 -14.81 7.60
N ARG A 154 -8.46 -15.85 8.43
CA ARG A 154 -8.89 -17.20 7.99
C ARG A 154 -10.40 -17.38 8.04
N THR A 155 -11.14 -16.45 8.63
CA THR A 155 -12.60 -16.51 8.75
C THR A 155 -13.29 -16.16 7.43
N ARG A 156 -14.57 -16.55 7.31
CA ARG A 156 -15.38 -16.23 6.11
C ARG A 156 -15.62 -14.72 5.97
N LEU A 157 -15.79 -14.00 7.09
CA LEU A 157 -15.99 -12.55 7.13
C LEU A 157 -14.78 -11.80 6.57
N ALA A 158 -13.58 -12.24 6.91
CA ALA A 158 -12.35 -11.64 6.39
C ALA A 158 -12.09 -11.95 4.90
N ARG A 159 -12.87 -12.82 4.25
CA ARG A 159 -12.71 -13.12 2.81
C ARG A 159 -13.65 -12.32 1.92
N ILE A 160 -14.39 -11.37 2.50
CA ILE A 160 -15.33 -10.52 1.76
C ILE A 160 -14.58 -9.55 0.83
N SER A 161 -13.41 -9.06 1.24
CA SER A 161 -12.56 -8.21 0.40
C SER A 161 -11.42 -9.00 -0.24
N THR A 162 -11.03 -8.58 -1.45
CA THR A 162 -9.92 -9.15 -2.22
C THR A 162 -8.60 -9.02 -1.47
N THR A 163 -8.33 -7.86 -0.88
CA THR A 163 -7.12 -7.61 -0.10
C THR A 163 -6.97 -8.64 1.02
N THR A 164 -8.00 -8.78 1.85
CA THR A 164 -7.98 -9.67 3.01
C THR A 164 -8.01 -11.15 2.61
N LYS A 165 -8.62 -11.48 1.46
CA LYS A 165 -8.58 -12.82 0.86
C LYS A 165 -7.14 -13.27 0.53
N PHE A 166 -6.29 -12.39 -0.02
CA PHE A 166 -4.93 -12.78 -0.40
C PHE A 166 -3.88 -12.57 0.69
N MET A 167 -4.12 -11.69 1.66
CA MET A 167 -3.17 -11.41 2.74
C MET A 167 -2.65 -12.65 3.46
N HIS A 168 -3.50 -13.67 3.68
CA HIS A 168 -3.09 -14.89 4.38
C HIS A 168 -1.98 -15.69 3.66
N GLU A 169 -1.80 -15.48 2.36
CA GLU A 169 -0.74 -16.13 1.57
C GLU A 169 0.62 -15.44 1.75
N TYR A 170 0.63 -14.17 2.16
CA TYR A 170 1.83 -13.34 2.31
C TYR A 170 2.33 -13.23 3.76
N PHE A 171 1.50 -13.55 4.75
CA PHE A 171 1.88 -13.47 6.16
C PHE A 171 2.26 -14.84 6.74
N ASP A 172 3.55 -15.00 7.06
CA ASP A 172 4.04 -16.06 7.93
C ASP A 172 4.07 -15.62 9.42
N ALA A 173 4.52 -16.52 10.29
CA ALA A 173 4.59 -16.23 11.73
C ALA A 173 5.58 -15.10 12.06
N LEU A 174 6.64 -14.92 11.27
CA LEU A 174 7.63 -13.86 11.47
C LEU A 174 7.06 -12.50 11.09
N ALA A 175 6.30 -12.42 10.00
CA ALA A 175 5.61 -11.22 9.57
C ALA A 175 4.57 -10.77 10.61
N VAL A 176 3.81 -11.69 11.20
CA VAL A 176 2.91 -11.37 12.33
C VAL A 176 3.68 -10.80 13.53
N ARG A 177 4.84 -11.40 13.87
CA ARG A 177 5.69 -10.88 14.96
C ARG A 177 6.17 -9.46 14.67
N ARG A 178 6.57 -9.15 13.43
CA ARG A 178 6.97 -7.79 13.04
C ARG A 178 5.83 -6.79 13.20
N VAL A 179 4.63 -7.12 12.71
CA VAL A 179 3.44 -6.27 12.90
C VAL A 179 3.20 -5.99 14.39
N ARG A 180 3.30 -7.00 15.25
CA ARG A 180 3.14 -6.82 16.71
C ARG A 180 4.20 -5.90 17.31
N LEU A 181 5.46 -6.06 16.94
CA LEU A 181 6.55 -5.19 17.42
C LEU A 181 6.35 -3.75 16.95
N GLU A 182 5.94 -3.55 15.70
CA GLU A 182 5.60 -2.23 15.16
C GLU A 182 4.41 -1.62 15.92
N LEU A 183 3.35 -2.38 16.21
CA LEU A 183 2.23 -1.89 17.02
C LEU A 183 2.64 -1.49 18.43
N VAL A 184 3.47 -2.31 19.09
CA VAL A 184 4.02 -1.96 20.42
C VAL A 184 4.83 -0.68 20.34
N PHE A 185 5.67 -0.53 19.32
CA PHE A 185 6.42 0.70 19.08
C PHE A 185 5.51 1.91 18.90
N ILE A 186 4.43 1.79 18.10
CA ILE A 186 3.44 2.86 17.90
C ILE A 186 2.77 3.23 19.23
N CYS A 187 2.38 2.24 20.04
CA CYS A 187 1.79 2.48 21.36
C CYS A 187 2.76 3.22 22.29
N VAL A 188 4.03 2.78 22.36
CA VAL A 188 5.06 3.44 23.18
C VAL A 188 5.32 4.86 22.70
N TYR A 189 5.44 5.05 21.37
CA TYR A 189 5.66 6.34 20.73
C TYR A 189 4.55 7.34 21.08
N TRP A 190 3.29 6.95 20.89
CA TRP A 190 2.14 7.82 21.20
C TRP A 190 1.91 8.02 22.69
N THR A 191 2.17 7.00 23.52
CA THR A 191 2.12 7.17 24.98
C THR A 191 3.15 8.19 25.45
N ALA A 192 4.38 8.13 24.91
CA ALA A 192 5.42 9.10 25.23
C ALA A 192 5.00 10.52 24.79
N ILE A 193 4.54 10.70 23.55
CA ILE A 193 4.08 12.01 23.06
C ILE A 193 2.91 12.53 23.90
N TRP A 194 1.94 11.68 24.20
CA TRP A 194 0.77 12.03 24.99
C TRP A 194 1.16 12.64 26.34
N HIS A 195 2.06 11.97 27.07
CA HIS A 195 2.51 12.43 28.37
C HIS A 195 3.47 13.63 28.29
N LEU A 196 4.39 13.66 27.33
CA LEU A 196 5.35 14.76 27.18
C LEU A 196 4.69 16.07 26.75
N LEU A 197 3.62 16.00 25.97
CA LEU A 197 2.92 17.17 25.43
C LEU A 197 1.62 17.51 26.17
N ALA A 198 1.21 16.70 27.15
CA ALA A 198 -0.07 16.83 27.88
C ALA A 198 -1.27 16.98 26.92
N LEU A 199 -1.37 16.05 25.97
CA LEU A 199 -2.37 16.14 24.91
C LEU A 199 -3.80 15.98 25.41
N ASP A 200 -4.72 16.64 24.72
CA ASP A 200 -6.16 16.40 24.85
C ASP A 200 -6.70 15.61 23.64
N TRP A 201 -7.75 14.82 23.90
CA TRP A 201 -8.38 13.98 22.88
C TRP A 201 -9.06 14.79 21.77
N GLY A 202 -9.58 15.98 22.08
CA GLY A 202 -10.26 16.85 21.13
C GLY A 202 -9.31 17.40 20.07
N THR A 203 -8.16 17.94 20.48
CA THR A 203 -7.11 18.41 19.55
C THR A 203 -6.61 17.28 18.67
N LEU A 204 -6.34 16.11 19.24
CA LEU A 204 -5.89 14.96 18.47
C LEU A 204 -6.96 14.49 17.47
N ALA A 205 -8.23 14.51 17.86
CA ALA A 205 -9.35 14.19 16.99
C ALA A 205 -9.51 15.19 15.84
N VAL A 206 -9.30 16.49 16.07
CA VAL A 206 -9.30 17.51 15.01
C VAL A 206 -8.17 17.25 14.03
N PHE A 207 -6.95 17.03 14.53
CA PHE A 207 -5.76 16.78 13.70
C PHE A 207 -5.95 15.55 12.81
N TYR A 208 -6.33 14.42 13.40
CA TYR A 208 -6.54 13.19 12.65
C TYR A 208 -7.83 13.20 11.83
N GLY A 209 -8.83 14.00 12.19
CA GLY A 209 -10.00 14.28 11.35
C GLY A 209 -9.59 14.98 10.05
N CYS A 210 -8.76 16.02 10.14
CA CYS A 210 -8.19 16.69 8.97
C CYS A 210 -7.33 15.73 8.12
N VAL A 211 -6.48 14.91 8.75
CA VAL A 211 -5.68 13.88 8.05
C VAL A 211 -6.58 12.88 7.34
N ALA A 212 -7.56 12.31 8.02
CA ALA A 212 -8.44 11.29 7.48
C ALA A 212 -9.15 11.79 6.21
N PHE A 213 -9.70 13.01 6.26
CA PHE A 213 -10.34 13.65 5.12
C PHE A 213 -9.36 13.96 3.97
N ASN A 214 -8.25 14.66 4.28
CA ASN A 214 -7.29 15.12 3.27
C ASN A 214 -6.57 13.94 2.58
N TRP A 215 -6.12 12.96 3.36
CA TRP A 215 -5.45 11.77 2.82
C TRP A 215 -6.39 10.95 1.95
N SER A 216 -7.63 10.69 2.41
CA SER A 216 -8.53 9.81 1.68
C SER A 216 -9.05 10.41 0.39
N THR A 217 -9.31 11.72 0.35
CA THR A 217 -9.68 12.41 -0.90
C THR A 217 -8.57 12.36 -1.94
N ARG A 218 -7.30 12.51 -1.51
CA ARG A 218 -6.14 12.48 -2.42
C ARG A 218 -5.86 11.11 -3.01
N GLN A 219 -6.24 10.02 -2.36
CA GLN A 219 -6.11 8.66 -2.94
C GLN A 219 -6.98 8.48 -4.20
N TYR A 220 -8.08 9.25 -4.33
CA TYR A 220 -9.08 9.01 -5.37
C TYR A 220 -9.25 10.15 -6.37
N VAL A 221 -8.71 11.33 -6.08
CA VAL A 221 -8.75 12.44 -7.04
C VAL A 221 -8.04 12.10 -8.37
N SER A 222 -6.97 11.29 -8.31
CA SER A 222 -6.24 10.81 -9.51
C SER A 222 -6.98 9.71 -10.28
N HIS A 223 -8.02 9.13 -9.70
CA HIS A 223 -8.85 8.11 -10.35
C HIS A 223 -9.91 8.73 -11.26
N ALA A 224 -10.36 9.94 -10.94
CA ALA A 224 -11.40 10.64 -11.68
C ALA A 224 -10.99 10.81 -13.16
N TYR A 225 -11.92 10.49 -14.06
CA TYR A 225 -11.76 10.64 -15.52
C TYR A 225 -10.64 9.83 -16.17
N THR A 226 -10.05 8.86 -15.45
CA THR A 226 -9.03 7.98 -16.03
C THR A 226 -9.66 6.72 -16.61
N ALA A 227 -9.13 6.27 -17.75
CA ALA A 227 -9.56 5.02 -18.35
C ALA A 227 -9.21 3.85 -17.42
N ARG A 228 -10.05 2.80 -17.46
CA ARG A 228 -9.76 1.57 -16.75
C ARG A 228 -8.60 0.85 -17.44
N ASP A 229 -7.45 0.81 -16.79
CA ASP A 229 -6.28 0.06 -17.23
C ASP A 229 -5.69 -0.75 -16.05
N VAL A 230 -5.64 -2.08 -16.20
CA VAL A 230 -5.13 -2.99 -15.16
C VAL A 230 -3.60 -2.97 -15.08
N VAL A 231 -2.93 -2.60 -16.18
CA VAL A 231 -1.46 -2.56 -16.25
C VAL A 231 -0.96 -1.18 -15.82
N ASN A 232 -1.58 -0.13 -16.34
CA ASN A 232 -1.15 1.25 -16.09
C ASN A 232 -1.89 1.91 -14.91
N GLY A 233 -2.96 1.31 -14.38
CA GLY A 233 -3.73 1.91 -13.30
C GLY A 233 -4.39 3.24 -13.68
N ALA A 234 -4.61 4.10 -12.69
CA ALA A 234 -5.10 5.46 -12.89
C ALA A 234 -3.91 6.45 -12.94
N LEU A 235 -3.60 7.02 -14.11
CA LEU A 235 -2.49 8.00 -14.29
C LEU A 235 -1.18 7.59 -13.57
N ASN A 236 -0.47 6.58 -14.09
CA ASN A 236 0.78 6.09 -13.48
C ASN A 236 1.97 7.05 -13.70
N PRO A 237 2.77 7.36 -12.67
CA PRO A 237 4.22 7.36 -12.81
C PRO A 237 4.68 5.89 -12.86
N GLY A 238 5.09 5.43 -14.04
CA GLY A 238 5.21 4.01 -14.38
C GLY A 238 5.83 3.08 -13.32
N CYS A 239 5.11 2.00 -12.99
CA CYS A 239 5.61 0.87 -12.23
C CYS A 239 6.63 0.05 -13.04
N ARG A 240 7.91 0.46 -13.08
CA ARG A 240 9.01 -0.41 -13.52
C ARG A 240 9.64 -1.09 -12.30
N GLY A 241 9.44 -2.39 -12.14
CA GLY A 241 10.29 -3.20 -11.24
C GLY A 241 9.59 -4.18 -10.30
N LEU A 242 8.31 -3.99 -9.99
CA LEU A 242 7.56 -4.98 -9.21
C LEU A 242 7.13 -6.14 -10.11
N ARG A 243 7.81 -7.28 -9.99
CA ARG A 243 7.36 -8.53 -10.62
C ARG A 243 6.09 -8.98 -9.89
N CYS A 244 4.94 -8.64 -10.46
CA CYS A 244 3.67 -9.25 -10.08
C CYS A 244 3.82 -10.78 -10.22
N PRO A 245 3.52 -11.59 -9.18
CA PRO A 245 3.56 -13.04 -9.30
C PRO A 245 2.56 -13.44 -10.38
N GLN A 246 3.05 -13.83 -11.55
CA GLN A 246 2.20 -14.33 -12.61
C GLN A 246 1.33 -15.45 -12.06
N ARG A 247 0.02 -15.37 -12.36
CA ARG A 247 -1.01 -16.38 -12.05
C ARG A 247 -0.42 -17.79 -12.08
N VAL A 248 -0.29 -18.41 -10.91
CA VAL A 248 0.01 -19.84 -10.83
C VAL A 248 -1.24 -20.61 -11.26
N GLY A 249 -1.34 -20.86 -12.56
CA GLY A 249 -2.22 -21.87 -13.16
C GLY A 249 -3.67 -21.42 -13.36
N GLY A 250 -3.92 -20.74 -14.48
CA GLY A 250 -5.24 -20.60 -15.05
C GLY A 250 -5.13 -20.12 -16.49
N ALA A 251 -5.31 -21.04 -17.45
CA ALA A 251 -5.31 -20.70 -18.88
C ALA A 251 -6.31 -19.56 -19.16
N PRO A 252 -5.97 -18.59 -20.03
CA PRO A 252 -6.90 -17.52 -20.36
C PRO A 252 -8.11 -18.09 -21.11
N ARG A 253 -9.31 -17.84 -20.60
CA ARG A 253 -10.54 -17.99 -21.40
C ARG A 253 -10.43 -16.99 -22.56
N ARG A 254 -10.53 -17.47 -23.79
CA ARG A 254 -10.62 -16.65 -25.00
C ARG A 254 -11.81 -15.71 -24.86
N TRP A 255 -11.52 -14.41 -24.77
CA TRP A 255 -12.50 -13.39 -25.11
C TRP A 255 -12.49 -13.25 -26.62
N THR A 256 -13.58 -13.66 -27.27
CA THR A 256 -13.81 -13.40 -28.69
C THR A 256 -14.31 -11.97 -28.85
N THR A 257 -13.42 -11.04 -29.15
CA THR A 257 -13.80 -9.74 -29.73
C THR A 257 -13.67 -9.82 -31.24
N ARG A 258 -14.83 -9.76 -31.91
CA ARG A 258 -14.99 -9.53 -33.35
C ARG A 258 -15.09 -8.01 -33.57
N ALA A 259 -14.62 -7.55 -34.73
CA ALA A 259 -14.55 -6.16 -35.21
C ALA A 259 -13.32 -5.36 -34.70
N SER A 260 -12.57 -4.61 -35.51
CA SER A 260 -12.55 -4.39 -36.96
C SER A 260 -11.16 -3.84 -37.33
N THR A 261 -10.76 -4.13 -38.56
CA THR A 261 -9.53 -3.75 -39.27
C THR A 261 -9.31 -2.23 -39.38
N SER A 262 -8.06 -1.76 -39.21
CA SER A 262 -7.32 -0.99 -40.24
C SER A 262 -5.90 -0.57 -39.81
N ALA A 263 -4.94 -0.85 -40.72
CA ALA A 263 -3.61 -0.25 -40.94
C ALA A 263 -2.50 -0.48 -39.90
N CYS A 264 -1.53 -1.37 -40.17
CA CYS A 264 -0.25 -1.18 -40.90
C CYS A 264 0.87 -0.59 -39.98
N GLY A 265 2.02 -1.23 -39.72
CA GLY A 265 2.72 -2.26 -40.48
C GLY A 265 3.61 -3.21 -39.67
N GLU A 266 3.73 -4.41 -40.26
CA GLU A 266 4.91 -5.29 -40.39
C GLU A 266 6.25 -4.72 -39.87
N ARG A 267 7.16 -5.45 -39.21
CA ARG A 267 7.67 -6.80 -39.48
C ARG A 267 8.66 -7.20 -38.34
N ALA A 268 8.97 -8.50 -38.25
CA ALA A 268 10.09 -9.15 -37.55
C ALA A 268 9.84 -9.79 -36.16
N CYS A 269 9.39 -11.06 -36.18
CA CYS A 269 10.16 -12.21 -35.65
C CYS A 269 9.26 -13.46 -35.56
N SER A 270 9.09 -14.13 -36.69
CA SER A 270 8.69 -15.54 -36.74
C SER A 270 9.95 -16.40 -36.65
N ARG A 271 10.14 -17.09 -35.52
CA ARG A 271 10.86 -18.39 -35.38
C ARG A 271 11.00 -18.74 -33.90
N PHE A 272 10.04 -19.50 -33.37
CA PHE A 272 10.31 -20.66 -32.53
C PHE A 272 9.03 -21.48 -32.43
N GLN A 273 9.01 -22.59 -33.17
CA GLN A 273 7.96 -23.59 -33.07
C GLN A 273 8.10 -24.29 -31.70
N SER A 274 6.95 -24.49 -31.06
CA SER A 274 6.72 -25.19 -29.80
C SER A 274 7.22 -26.63 -29.78
N PRO A 275 7.55 -27.18 -28.59
CA PRO A 275 7.18 -28.53 -28.23
C PRO A 275 5.91 -28.53 -27.35
N ARG A 276 5.03 -29.51 -27.59
CA ARG A 276 3.75 -29.75 -26.90
C ARG A 276 3.91 -29.82 -25.36
N PRO A 277 2.90 -29.40 -24.56
CA PRO A 277 2.98 -29.52 -23.11
C PRO A 277 2.77 -30.97 -22.66
N ARG A 278 3.76 -31.51 -21.93
CA ARG A 278 3.56 -32.70 -21.07
C ARG A 278 2.70 -32.31 -19.88
N ARG A 279 1.72 -33.15 -19.53
CA ARG A 279 0.90 -33.04 -18.31
C ARG A 279 1.81 -33.12 -17.07
N CYS A 280 1.87 -32.05 -16.27
CA CYS A 280 2.43 -32.13 -14.91
C CYS A 280 1.36 -32.67 -13.95
N ARG A 281 1.62 -33.87 -13.41
CA ARG A 281 0.97 -34.43 -12.21
C ARG A 281 1.61 -33.79 -10.96
N GLY A 282 0.81 -33.56 -9.92
CA GLY A 282 1.30 -33.48 -8.53
C GLY A 282 1.34 -32.10 -7.90
N SER A 283 0.69 -31.97 -6.74
CA SER A 283 0.61 -30.77 -5.88
C SER A 283 1.87 -30.49 -5.05
N SER A 284 2.89 -31.36 -5.12
CA SER A 284 4.17 -31.22 -4.42
C SER A 284 5.10 -30.19 -5.06
N ASP A 285 5.10 -30.08 -6.40
CA ASP A 285 6.00 -29.17 -7.14
C ASP A 285 5.65 -27.69 -6.95
N ARG A 286 4.38 -27.36 -6.67
CA ARG A 286 3.97 -25.97 -6.37
C ARG A 286 4.53 -25.45 -5.05
N ARG A 287 4.72 -26.31 -4.04
CA ARG A 287 5.33 -25.91 -2.76
C ARG A 287 6.85 -25.72 -2.87
N ALA A 288 7.50 -26.44 -3.79
CA ALA A 288 8.93 -26.30 -4.04
C ALA A 288 9.27 -24.99 -4.77
N ALA A 289 8.49 -24.60 -5.78
CA ALA A 289 8.69 -23.36 -6.52
C ALA A 289 8.49 -22.09 -5.66
N LEU A 290 7.51 -22.08 -4.76
CA LEU A 290 7.28 -20.98 -3.81
C LEU A 290 8.40 -20.85 -2.77
N ARG A 291 8.98 -21.98 -2.30
CA ARG A 291 10.14 -21.96 -1.39
C ARG A 291 11.41 -21.40 -2.04
N GLN A 292 11.54 -21.48 -3.36
CA GLN A 292 12.72 -20.98 -4.06
C GLN A 292 12.70 -19.45 -4.23
N VAL A 293 11.51 -18.83 -4.26
CA VAL A 293 11.34 -17.37 -4.24
C VAL A 293 11.64 -16.81 -2.84
N CYS A 294 11.23 -17.50 -1.76
CA CYS A 294 11.56 -17.12 -0.38
C CYS A 294 12.97 -17.52 0.09
N ARG A 295 13.67 -18.46 -0.55
CA ARG A 295 15.07 -18.76 -0.19
C ARG A 295 16.08 -17.79 -0.77
N ARG A 296 15.75 -17.08 -1.86
CA ARG A 296 16.58 -15.97 -2.36
C ARG A 296 16.49 -14.72 -1.48
N THR A 297 15.55 -14.64 -0.54
CA THR A 297 15.47 -13.53 0.43
C THR A 297 16.31 -13.73 1.68
N ASP A 298 16.75 -14.96 2.00
CA ASP A 298 17.47 -15.28 3.25
C ASP A 298 18.94 -15.73 3.05
N ALA A 299 19.38 -16.00 1.82
CA ALA A 299 20.75 -16.41 1.53
C ALA A 299 21.49 -15.35 0.71
N GLY A 300 21.94 -14.31 1.40
CA GLY A 300 22.78 -13.24 0.86
C GLY A 300 23.06 -12.24 1.98
N GLY A 301 24.03 -12.59 2.82
CA GLY A 301 24.53 -11.76 3.92
C GLY A 301 25.18 -10.47 3.42
#